data_AF-A0A535ILW0-F1
#
_entry.id   AF-A0A535ILW0-F1
#
_cell.length_a   1.000
_cell.length_b   1.000
_cell.length_c   1.000
_cell.angle_alpha   90.00
_cell.angle_beta   90.00
_cell.angle_gamma   90.00
#
_symmetry.space_group_name_H-M   'P 1'
#
loop_
_entity.id
_entity.type
_entity.pdbx_description
1 polymer ?
#
loop_
_entity_poly.entity_id
_entity_poly.type
_entity_poly.pdbx_seq_one_letter_code
_entity_poly.pdbx_strand_id
1 'polypeptide(L)'
;MKTPRNFWQVLFRRSASEPQPAGPTPAVRTQTAIEPMFDIAPSDPLLLYFQHAPGAVDIQKLQLDSPALRKLRTSGVQLVVPLLSQGDLIGLLNLGPRLSEQDYSSDDRALLNTLATQASPAVRVAQLVQQQQAEVQQRERLEQELRVARLIQQTLLPKHVPALDGWRVNAFYQPARAVGGDFYDFIDLPDGRIAFVIGDVTDKGVPAALVMATVRAILRTSAQRLIVPSAVLEQVNDLLHPDIPPKMFVTCLYAVLDPPSGRLQYANAGHDVPYRRTDDGVLELRARGMPLGLMPGMSYEEKEITVGNGESILFYSDGLVEAHDRAREMFGFPRLQSLMKKWDEQANLIEYLRAQLESFTGAGWEQEDDVTLMTLERACLEPKEEPAQAVHETWRTLKEFSVASVPGNERAAMQGVAEALEPFKLPRARVERVKTAVSEATMNAIEHGNHNRAEVPVDVAVLASEHTLLVRITDQGGHTPITAKEEPDLEAKLAGLQSPRGWGLYLIKNLVDELRVGGDEQRHVVELMVNLDSEQPA
;
A
#
# COMPACT_ATOMS: atom_id res chain seq x y z
N MET A 1 -13.96 33.43 44.07
CA MET A 1 -12.68 32.86 43.61
C MET A 1 -12.70 32.79 42.09
N LYS A 2 -11.67 33.35 41.48
CA LYS A 2 -11.54 33.65 40.04
C LYS A 2 -11.18 32.38 39.26
N THR A 3 -11.90 32.12 38.17
CA THR A 3 -11.47 31.29 37.05
C THR A 3 -10.58 32.14 36.12
N PRO A 4 -9.36 31.72 35.75
CA PRO A 4 -8.59 32.45 34.74
C PRO A 4 -8.95 31.90 33.35
N ARG A 5 -9.81 32.64 32.66
CA ARG A 5 -9.94 32.63 31.20
C ARG A 5 -8.85 33.55 30.62
N ASN A 6 -8.30 33.14 29.47
CA ASN A 6 -7.67 33.98 28.44
C ASN A 6 -6.24 34.51 28.68
N PHE A 7 -5.25 33.78 28.16
CA PHE A 7 -3.94 34.36 27.79
C PHE A 7 -3.57 34.12 26.31
N TRP A 8 -4.24 33.20 25.60
CA TRP A 8 -3.90 32.83 24.21
C TRP A 8 -4.71 33.52 23.10
N GLN A 9 -5.58 34.49 23.41
CA GLN A 9 -6.47 35.12 22.41
C GLN A 9 -6.08 36.56 21.98
N VAL A 10 -4.89 37.07 22.31
CA VAL A 10 -4.52 38.46 22.02
C VAL A 10 -3.56 38.64 20.83
N LEU A 11 -2.99 37.59 20.23
CA LEU A 11 -1.98 37.76 19.16
C LEU A 11 -2.47 37.66 17.71
N PHE A 12 -3.74 37.31 17.45
CA PHE A 12 -4.28 37.28 16.09
C PHE A 12 -5.70 37.86 16.01
N ARG A 13 -5.81 39.19 16.05
CA ARG A 13 -6.95 39.90 15.45
C ARG A 13 -6.47 40.63 14.20
N ARG A 14 -6.79 40.05 13.04
CA ARG A 14 -6.90 40.79 11.78
C ARG A 14 -8.02 41.82 11.95
N SER A 15 -7.70 43.11 11.90
CA SER A 15 -8.67 44.15 11.60
C SER A 15 -8.59 44.47 10.10
N ALA A 16 -9.72 44.34 9.42
CA ALA A 16 -9.91 44.78 8.05
C ALA A 16 -10.15 46.31 7.99
N SER A 17 -9.50 46.94 7.01
CA SER A 17 -9.86 48.15 6.26
C SER A 17 -10.19 49.49 6.97
N GLU A 18 -9.29 50.46 6.79
CA GLU A 18 -9.59 51.80 6.24
C GLU A 18 -8.30 52.42 5.62
N PRO A 19 -8.38 53.20 4.52
CA PRO A 19 -7.22 53.61 3.74
C PRO A 19 -6.58 54.91 4.27
N GLN A 20 -5.29 54.87 4.59
CA GLN A 20 -4.47 56.07 4.89
C GLN A 20 -3.59 56.48 3.69
N PRO A 21 -3.33 57.78 3.51
CA PRO A 21 -2.74 58.31 2.28
C PRO A 21 -1.24 57.99 2.18
N ALA A 22 -0.78 57.83 0.93
CA ALA A 22 0.59 57.48 0.59
C ALA A 22 1.61 58.48 1.16
N GLY A 23 2.29 58.08 2.23
CA GLY A 23 3.54 58.68 2.68
C GLY A 23 4.72 58.17 1.82
N PRO A 24 5.82 58.95 1.72
CA PRO A 24 6.92 58.63 0.82
C PRO A 24 7.53 57.27 1.17
N THR A 25 7.65 56.42 0.16
CA THR A 25 8.25 55.08 0.20
C THR A 25 9.60 55.15 0.92
N PRO A 26 9.84 54.42 2.03
CA PRO A 26 11.18 54.24 2.54
C PRO A 26 11.95 53.47 1.47
N ALA A 27 13.06 54.03 1.01
CA ALA A 27 13.96 53.38 0.07
C ALA A 27 14.22 51.94 0.53
N VAL A 28 13.83 50.97 -0.30
CA VAL A 28 14.22 49.58 -0.15
C VAL A 28 15.74 49.57 -0.14
N ARG A 29 16.34 49.49 1.05
CA ARG A 29 17.73 49.06 1.17
C ARG A 29 17.74 47.65 0.60
N THR A 30 18.30 47.52 -0.59
CA THR A 30 18.76 46.26 -1.15
C THR A 30 19.52 45.56 -0.03
N GLN A 31 18.90 44.53 0.55
CA GLN A 31 19.61 43.55 1.37
C GLN A 31 20.69 43.01 0.45
N THR A 32 21.94 43.38 0.73
CA THR A 32 23.10 42.78 0.12
C THR A 32 22.91 41.27 0.18
N ALA A 33 22.96 40.64 -0.98
CA ALA A 33 22.94 39.21 -1.13
C ALA A 33 23.88 38.59 -0.08
N ILE A 34 23.41 37.56 0.61
CA ILE A 34 24.24 36.72 1.48
C ILE A 34 25.32 36.13 0.56
N GLU A 35 26.50 36.74 0.54
CA GLU A 35 27.70 36.23 -0.14
C GLU A 35 28.07 34.85 0.42
N PRO A 36 28.71 33.98 -0.40
CA PRO A 36 28.57 32.54 -0.27
C PRO A 36 29.10 32.02 1.06
N MET A 37 28.44 30.98 1.58
CA MET A 37 28.95 30.12 2.65
C MET A 37 30.45 29.85 2.43
N PHE A 38 31.26 30.30 3.39
CA PHE A 38 32.69 29.99 3.43
C PHE A 38 32.88 28.54 3.86
N ASP A 39 33.10 27.65 2.91
CA ASP A 39 33.40 26.25 3.21
C ASP A 39 34.91 26.07 3.40
N ILE A 40 35.32 25.71 4.62
CA ILE A 40 36.72 25.43 4.96
C ILE A 40 36.92 23.93 4.85
N ALA A 41 37.85 23.49 4.00
CA ALA A 41 38.13 22.07 3.84
C ALA A 41 38.53 21.44 5.19
N PRO A 42 38.09 20.20 5.51
CA PRO A 42 38.41 19.54 6.77
C PRO A 42 39.92 19.38 7.05
N SER A 43 40.74 19.38 5.99
CA SER A 43 42.20 19.29 6.06
C SER A 43 42.90 20.64 6.21
N ASP A 44 42.18 21.76 6.19
CA ASP A 44 42.76 23.09 6.30
C ASP A 44 43.19 23.35 7.77
N PRO A 45 44.46 23.75 8.01
CA PRO A 45 44.97 23.94 9.37
C PRO A 45 44.26 25.05 10.15
N LEU A 46 43.50 25.91 9.47
CA LEU A 46 42.75 27.00 10.08
C LEU A 46 41.60 26.51 10.98
N LEU A 47 40.98 25.36 10.68
CA LEU A 47 39.93 24.78 11.52
C LEU A 47 40.47 24.40 12.90
N LEU A 48 41.60 23.69 12.92
CA LEU A 48 42.27 23.29 14.16
C LEU A 48 42.70 24.52 14.98
N TYR A 49 43.16 25.57 14.30
CA TYR A 49 43.51 26.83 14.97
C TYR A 49 42.29 27.46 15.66
N PHE A 50 41.16 27.61 14.96
CA PHE A 50 39.95 28.21 15.55
C PHE A 50 39.34 27.39 16.68
N GLN A 51 39.50 26.06 16.65
CA GLN A 51 39.05 25.19 17.75
C GLN A 51 39.80 25.46 19.07
N HIS A 52 41.05 25.92 19.00
CA HIS A 52 41.91 26.16 20.17
C HIS A 52 42.19 27.65 20.41
N ALA A 53 41.60 28.55 19.61
CA ALA A 53 41.86 29.97 19.73
C ALA A 53 41.30 30.52 21.07
N PRO A 54 42.05 31.40 21.77
CA PRO A 54 41.62 31.95 23.06
C PRO A 54 40.47 32.98 22.96
N GLY A 55 39.91 33.19 21.77
CA GLY A 55 38.86 34.15 21.48
C GLY A 55 38.99 34.77 20.09
N ALA A 56 38.52 36.01 19.92
CA ALA A 56 38.55 36.76 18.68
C ALA A 56 39.96 36.85 18.05
N VAL A 57 40.05 36.40 16.81
CA VAL A 57 41.27 36.27 16.02
C VAL A 57 41.34 37.39 14.98
N ASP A 58 42.45 38.13 15.01
CA ASP A 58 42.76 39.13 13.99
C ASP A 58 43.35 38.46 12.75
N ILE A 59 42.57 38.44 11.67
CA ILE A 59 42.88 37.71 10.44
C ILE A 59 44.07 38.32 9.71
N GLN A 60 44.31 39.62 9.86
CA GLN A 60 45.43 40.30 9.22
C GLN A 60 46.75 39.99 9.94
N LYS A 61 46.70 39.73 11.25
CA LYS A 61 47.88 39.39 12.07
C LYS A 61 48.19 37.90 12.13
N LEU A 62 47.23 37.03 11.79
CA LEU A 62 47.43 35.58 11.84
C LEU A 62 48.41 35.10 10.76
N GLN A 63 49.53 34.48 11.16
CA GLN A 63 50.49 33.89 10.23
C GLN A 63 50.28 32.37 10.17
N LEU A 64 49.46 31.93 9.23
CA LEU A 64 49.19 30.50 8.97
C LEU A 64 49.10 30.28 7.46
N ASP A 65 49.76 29.23 6.95
CA ASP A 65 49.59 28.83 5.56
C ASP A 65 48.27 28.06 5.41
N SER A 66 47.22 28.78 5.02
CA SER A 66 45.87 28.26 4.85
C SER A 66 45.22 28.88 3.62
N PRO A 67 44.75 28.07 2.65
CA PRO A 67 43.89 28.53 1.57
C PRO A 67 42.65 29.27 2.07
N ALA A 68 42.00 28.77 3.13
CA ALA A 68 40.84 29.43 3.73
C ALA A 68 41.17 30.80 4.33
N LEU A 69 42.33 30.94 4.98
CA LEU A 69 42.77 32.22 5.55
C LEU A 69 42.98 33.28 4.47
N ARG A 70 43.56 32.89 3.32
CA ARG A 70 43.70 33.79 2.16
C ARG A 70 42.35 34.23 1.61
N LYS A 71 41.36 33.34 1.56
CA LYS A 71 39.98 33.69 1.15
C LYS A 71 39.32 34.66 2.13
N LEU A 72 39.48 34.46 3.44
CA LEU A 72 38.93 35.38 4.46
C LEU A 72 39.51 36.79 4.30
N ARG A 73 40.83 36.90 4.08
CA ARG A 73 41.50 38.20 3.84
C ARG A 73 40.99 38.91 2.59
N THR A 74 40.92 38.19 1.49
CA THR A 74 40.49 38.75 0.20
C THR A 74 39.02 39.17 0.21
N SER A 75 38.21 38.60 1.09
CA SER A 75 36.80 38.98 1.29
C SER A 75 36.60 40.06 2.35
N GLY A 76 37.68 40.72 2.78
CA GLY A 76 37.61 41.87 3.69
C GLY A 76 37.32 41.54 5.15
N VAL A 77 37.42 40.27 5.56
CA VAL A 77 37.27 39.89 6.98
C VAL A 77 38.50 40.35 7.77
N GLN A 78 38.26 41.11 8.84
CA GLN A 78 39.31 41.63 9.73
C GLN A 78 39.39 40.84 11.04
N LEU A 79 38.25 40.50 11.62
CA LEU A 79 38.16 39.80 12.90
C LEU A 79 37.25 38.58 12.75
N VAL A 80 37.68 37.45 13.29
CA VAL A 80 36.87 36.22 13.35
C VAL A 80 36.71 35.80 14.79
N VAL A 81 35.49 35.51 15.20
CA VAL A 81 35.18 35.01 16.54
C VAL A 81 34.67 33.58 16.41
N PRO A 82 35.43 32.58 16.88
CA PRO A 82 35.00 31.19 16.86
C PRO A 82 33.76 30.98 17.74
N LEU A 83 32.75 30.29 17.21
CA LEU A 83 31.63 29.78 17.99
C LEU A 83 31.97 28.37 18.42
N LEU A 84 32.24 28.19 19.72
CA LEU A 84 32.64 26.91 20.31
C LEU A 84 31.52 26.40 21.23
N SER A 85 31.13 25.14 21.06
CA SER A 85 30.18 24.47 21.94
C SER A 85 30.73 23.10 22.32
N GLN A 86 30.93 22.86 23.62
CA GLN A 86 31.48 21.60 24.17
C GLN A 86 32.85 21.18 23.55
N GLY A 87 33.67 22.14 23.13
CA GLY A 87 34.98 21.88 22.52
C GLY A 87 34.97 21.73 21.00
N ASP A 88 33.78 21.75 20.39
CA ASP A 88 33.62 21.71 18.93
C ASP A 88 33.40 23.11 18.35
N LEU A 89 34.06 23.37 17.23
CA LEU A 89 33.79 24.54 16.40
C LEU A 89 32.49 24.34 15.62
N ILE A 90 31.48 25.16 15.93
CA ILE A 90 30.13 25.05 15.33
C ILE A 90 29.91 26.11 14.24
N GLY A 91 30.76 27.13 14.19
CA GLY A 91 30.66 28.23 13.25
C GLY A 91 31.69 29.33 13.53
N LEU A 92 31.73 30.32 12.64
CA LEU A 92 32.60 31.49 12.73
C LEU A 92 31.75 32.75 12.59
N LEU A 93 31.95 33.72 13.48
CA LEU A 93 31.42 35.07 13.31
C LEU A 93 32.49 35.92 12.63
N ASN A 94 32.27 36.25 11.36
CA ASN A 94 33.19 37.05 10.56
C ASN A 94 32.81 38.53 10.62
N LEU A 95 33.75 39.38 10.98
CA LEU A 95 33.57 40.83 11.02
C LEU A 95 34.52 41.51 10.03
N GLY A 96 33.96 42.38 9.20
CA GLY A 96 34.70 43.25 8.28
C GLY A 96 35.28 44.49 8.98
N PRO A 97 35.69 45.52 8.23
CA PRO A 97 36.14 46.78 8.79
C PRO A 97 35.05 47.47 9.61
N ARG A 98 35.46 48.10 10.71
CA ARG A 98 34.58 48.91 11.54
C ARG A 98 34.14 50.16 10.77
N LEU A 99 32.85 50.50 10.85
CA LEU A 99 32.29 51.68 10.16
C LEU A 99 32.89 53.01 10.63
N SER A 100 33.46 53.06 11.84
CA SER A 100 34.17 54.25 12.35
C SER A 100 35.62 54.33 11.88
N GLU A 101 36.07 53.41 11.01
CA GLU A 101 37.44 53.29 10.48
C GLU A 101 38.53 53.08 11.54
N GLN A 102 38.13 52.75 12.78
CA GLN A 102 39.04 52.40 13.88
C GLN A 102 39.20 50.89 14.01
N ASP A 103 40.35 50.45 14.51
CA ASP A 103 40.58 49.05 14.87
C ASP A 103 39.64 48.56 15.99
N TYR A 104 39.40 47.25 16.04
CA TYR A 104 38.70 46.59 17.15
C TYR A 104 39.53 46.62 18.44
N SER A 105 39.02 47.29 19.47
CA SER A 105 39.67 47.40 20.78
C SER A 105 39.68 46.08 21.56
N SER A 106 40.40 46.04 22.68
CA SER A 106 40.37 44.90 23.61
C SER A 106 38.96 44.64 24.15
N ASP A 107 38.22 45.70 24.44
CA ASP A 107 36.89 45.64 25.03
C ASP A 107 35.87 45.12 24.01
N ASP A 108 36.00 45.54 22.74
CA ASP A 108 35.18 45.02 21.64
C ASP A 108 35.39 43.50 21.47
N ARG A 109 36.64 43.04 21.49
CA ARG A 109 36.98 41.61 21.40
C ARG A 109 36.42 40.82 22.59
N ALA A 110 36.51 41.35 23.81
CA ALA A 110 35.98 40.71 25.01
C ALA A 110 34.45 40.58 24.99
N LEU A 111 33.76 41.64 24.53
CA LEU A 111 32.31 41.64 24.34
C LEU A 111 31.89 40.61 23.29
N LEU A 112 32.54 40.61 22.12
CA LEU A 112 32.25 39.67 21.05
C LEU A 112 32.49 38.21 21.47
N ASN A 113 33.54 37.93 22.24
CA ASN A 113 33.77 36.60 22.82
C ASN A 113 32.64 36.19 23.77
N THR A 114 32.15 37.10 24.61
CA THR A 114 31.05 36.82 25.53
C THR A 114 29.75 36.51 24.76
N LEU A 115 29.46 37.29 23.71
CA LEU A 115 28.32 37.05 22.82
C LEU A 115 28.47 35.71 22.09
N ALA A 116 29.65 35.38 21.58
CA ALA A 116 29.94 34.11 20.95
C ALA A 116 29.69 32.93 21.90
N THR A 117 30.20 32.99 23.13
CA THR A 117 30.00 31.95 24.15
C THR A 117 28.52 31.78 24.52
N GLN A 118 27.75 32.87 24.62
CA GLN A 118 26.32 32.82 24.92
C GLN A 118 25.48 32.33 23.73
N ALA A 119 25.84 32.72 22.50
CA ALA A 119 25.14 32.34 21.28
C ALA A 119 25.45 30.92 20.82
N SER A 120 26.65 30.40 21.12
CA SER A 120 27.10 29.10 20.60
C SER A 120 26.14 27.94 20.90
N PRO A 121 25.65 27.73 22.15
CA PRO A 121 24.68 26.68 22.42
C PRO A 121 23.37 26.84 21.62
N ALA A 122 22.88 28.07 21.46
CA ALA A 122 21.66 28.35 20.70
C ALA A 122 21.84 28.07 19.20
N VAL A 123 22.98 28.46 18.64
CA VAL A 123 23.34 28.16 17.24
C VAL A 123 23.47 26.65 17.02
N ARG A 124 24.09 25.92 17.96
CA ARG A 124 24.21 24.45 17.87
C ARG A 124 22.83 23.79 17.88
N VAL A 125 21.95 24.20 18.78
CA VAL A 125 20.57 23.67 18.83
C VAL A 125 19.83 23.97 17.53
N ALA A 126 19.93 25.20 17.01
CA ALA A 126 19.30 25.57 15.73
C ALA A 126 19.79 24.72 14.56
N GLN A 127 21.11 24.48 14.46
CA GLN A 127 21.70 23.62 13.42
C GLN A 127 21.21 22.16 13.53
N LEU A 128 21.19 21.60 14.74
CA LEU A 128 20.70 20.23 14.98
C LEU A 128 19.23 20.08 14.61
N VAL A 129 18.39 21.07 14.96
CA VAL A 129 16.97 21.08 14.58
C VAL A 129 16.82 21.15 13.07
N GLN A 130 17.60 21.99 12.38
CA GLN A 130 17.56 22.08 10.91
C GLN A 130 18.00 20.77 10.24
N GLN A 131 19.06 20.14 10.72
CA GLN A 131 19.55 18.84 10.22
C GLN A 131 18.48 17.76 10.40
N GLN A 132 17.92 17.65 11.62
CA GLN A 132 16.87 16.70 11.90
C GLN A 132 15.61 16.95 11.05
N GLN A 133 15.21 18.20 10.84
CA GLN A 133 14.09 18.54 9.96
C GLN A 133 14.36 18.14 8.51
N ALA A 134 15.57 18.37 8.00
CA ALA A 134 15.95 17.96 6.65
C ALA A 134 15.94 16.42 6.49
N GLU A 135 16.46 15.68 7.47
CA GLU A 135 16.43 14.22 7.50
C GLU A 135 14.99 13.68 7.55
N VAL A 136 14.14 14.26 8.40
CA VAL A 136 12.71 13.90 8.49
C VAL A 136 12.02 14.16 7.15
N GLN A 137 12.21 15.34 6.54
CA GLN A 137 11.61 15.65 5.23
C GLN A 137 12.10 14.71 4.14
N GLN A 138 13.37 14.35 4.12
CA GLN A 138 13.92 13.41 3.15
C GLN A 138 13.32 12.01 3.34
N ARG A 139 13.21 11.55 4.60
CA ARG A 139 12.58 10.27 4.93
C ARG A 139 11.10 10.25 4.54
N GLU A 140 10.35 11.30 4.84
CA GLU A 140 8.93 11.42 4.48
C GLU A 140 8.72 11.35 2.96
N ARG A 141 9.60 11.99 2.17
CA ARG A 141 9.58 11.91 0.70
C ARG A 141 9.83 10.49 0.21
N LEU A 142 10.87 9.83 0.71
CA LEU A 142 11.18 8.44 0.35
C LEU A 142 10.05 7.48 0.74
N GLU A 143 9.47 7.65 1.93
CA GLU A 143 8.30 6.87 2.35
C GLU A 143 7.10 7.10 1.44
N GLN A 144 6.90 8.33 0.94
CA GLN A 144 5.84 8.63 -0.02
C GLN A 144 6.08 7.97 -1.38
N GLU A 145 7.31 8.02 -1.90
CA GLU A 145 7.68 7.32 -3.14
C GLU A 145 7.49 5.81 -3.02
N LEU A 146 7.89 5.21 -1.89
CA LEU A 146 7.68 3.79 -1.62
C LEU A 146 6.21 3.42 -1.47
N ARG A 147 5.37 4.29 -0.89
CA ARG A 147 3.91 4.09 -0.84
C ARG A 147 3.30 4.03 -2.24
N VAL A 148 3.74 4.91 -3.14
CA VAL A 148 3.28 4.90 -4.54
C VAL A 148 3.72 3.61 -5.23
N ALA A 149 4.98 3.20 -5.06
CA ALA A 149 5.48 1.95 -5.63
C ALA A 149 4.68 0.73 -5.14
N ARG A 150 4.34 0.69 -3.84
CA ARG A 150 3.48 -0.35 -3.25
C ARG A 150 2.10 -0.39 -3.88
N LEU A 151 1.47 0.77 -4.07
CA LEU A 151 0.16 0.84 -4.69
C LEU A 151 0.20 0.29 -6.13
N ILE A 152 1.21 0.69 -6.91
CA ILE A 152 1.40 0.17 -8.28
C ILE A 152 1.58 -1.36 -8.24
N GLN A 153 2.45 -1.88 -7.37
CA GLN A 153 2.66 -3.32 -7.25
C GLN A 153 1.37 -4.08 -6.89
N GLN A 154 0.57 -3.55 -5.96
CA GLN A 154 -0.72 -4.14 -5.60
C GLN A 154 -1.72 -4.17 -6.76
N THR A 155 -1.65 -3.20 -7.68
CA THR A 155 -2.49 -3.24 -8.90
C THR A 155 -2.02 -4.27 -9.92
N LEU A 156 -0.75 -4.71 -9.85
CA LEU A 156 -0.22 -5.76 -10.71
C LEU A 156 -0.65 -7.15 -10.23
N LEU A 157 -0.77 -7.38 -8.92
CA LEU A 157 -1.18 -8.70 -8.41
C LEU A 157 -2.68 -8.97 -8.66
N PRO A 158 -3.11 -10.24 -8.75
CA PRO A 158 -4.52 -10.58 -8.87
C PRO A 158 -5.35 -10.00 -7.70
N LYS A 159 -6.46 -9.34 -8.03
CA LYS A 159 -7.41 -8.81 -7.04
C LYS A 159 -8.44 -9.83 -6.59
N HIS A 160 -8.67 -10.84 -7.42
CA HIS A 160 -9.65 -11.90 -7.20
C HIS A 160 -9.01 -13.23 -7.56
N VAL A 161 -9.39 -14.26 -6.82
CA VAL A 161 -9.12 -15.65 -7.16
C VAL A 161 -10.13 -16.12 -8.22
N PRO A 162 -9.75 -17.04 -9.12
CA PRO A 162 -10.66 -17.58 -10.13
C PRO A 162 -11.80 -18.38 -9.47
N ALA A 163 -13.02 -18.17 -9.95
CA ALA A 163 -14.18 -18.98 -9.57
C ALA A 163 -14.24 -20.22 -10.48
N LEU A 164 -14.01 -21.39 -9.91
CA LEU A 164 -13.91 -22.65 -10.63
C LEU A 164 -14.90 -23.66 -10.02
N ASP A 165 -15.78 -24.22 -10.84
CA ASP A 165 -16.81 -25.17 -10.37
C ASP A 165 -16.18 -26.41 -9.73
N GLY A 166 -16.51 -26.66 -8.47
CA GLY A 166 -15.97 -27.80 -7.71
C GLY A 166 -14.55 -27.57 -7.19
N TRP A 167 -14.05 -26.33 -7.19
CA TRP A 167 -12.74 -25.99 -6.65
C TRP A 167 -12.83 -24.80 -5.69
N ARG A 168 -11.97 -24.83 -4.67
CA ARG A 168 -11.72 -23.69 -3.79
C ARG A 168 -10.28 -23.23 -4.02
N VAL A 169 -10.14 -21.96 -4.38
CA VAL A 169 -8.84 -21.32 -4.61
C VAL A 169 -8.69 -20.19 -3.60
N ASN A 170 -7.57 -20.16 -2.89
CA ASN A 170 -7.22 -19.05 -2.01
C ASN A 170 -5.82 -18.54 -2.34
N ALA A 171 -5.57 -17.26 -2.08
CA ALA A 171 -4.25 -16.67 -2.18
C ALA A 171 -4.01 -15.67 -1.06
N PHE A 172 -2.76 -15.53 -0.66
CA PHE A 172 -2.31 -14.56 0.32
C PHE A 172 -0.92 -14.06 -0.06
N TYR A 173 -0.71 -12.76 0.12
CA TYR A 173 0.55 -12.11 -0.15
C TYR A 173 0.82 -11.07 0.93
N GLN A 174 2.00 -11.13 1.54
CA GLN A 174 2.48 -10.18 2.51
C GLN A 174 3.93 -9.82 2.22
N PRO A 175 4.23 -8.58 1.79
CA PRO A 175 5.60 -8.16 1.56
C PRO A 175 6.35 -7.88 2.87
N ALA A 176 7.63 -8.23 2.93
CA ALA A 176 8.54 -7.93 4.04
C ALA A 176 8.97 -6.45 4.07
N ARG A 177 8.99 -5.81 2.91
CA ARG A 177 9.35 -4.39 2.72
C ARG A 177 8.17 -3.62 2.13
N ALA A 178 8.41 -2.36 1.76
CA ALA A 178 7.37 -1.55 1.11
C ALA A 178 6.90 -2.17 -0.22
N VAL A 179 7.82 -2.80 -0.96
CA VAL A 179 7.56 -3.58 -2.18
C VAL A 179 8.38 -4.86 -2.14
N GLY A 180 7.82 -5.93 -2.70
CA GLY A 180 8.40 -7.27 -2.69
C GLY A 180 8.94 -7.77 -4.03
N GLY A 181 9.68 -8.88 -4.01
CA GLY A 181 10.09 -9.65 -5.20
C GLY A 181 9.07 -10.73 -5.58
N ASP A 182 8.36 -11.23 -4.58
CA ASP A 182 7.34 -12.26 -4.72
C ASP A 182 6.15 -11.84 -5.60
N PHE A 183 5.62 -12.80 -6.36
CA PHE A 183 4.38 -12.67 -7.11
C PHE A 183 3.62 -13.98 -7.27
N TYR A 184 2.33 -13.84 -7.55
CA TYR A 184 1.48 -14.92 -8.02
C TYR A 184 0.56 -14.41 -9.12
N ASP A 185 0.05 -15.31 -9.96
CA ASP A 185 -0.93 -14.96 -10.99
C ASP A 185 -1.87 -16.12 -11.30
N PHE A 186 -3.07 -15.76 -11.77
CA PHE A 186 -4.03 -16.67 -12.35
C PHE A 186 -4.29 -16.24 -13.79
N ILE A 187 -4.05 -17.13 -14.75
CA ILE A 187 -4.12 -16.80 -16.17
C ILE A 187 -5.10 -17.75 -16.86
N ASP A 188 -6.24 -17.22 -17.29
CA ASP A 188 -7.17 -17.95 -18.14
C ASP A 188 -6.52 -18.24 -19.50
N LEU A 189 -6.48 -19.51 -19.88
CA LEU A 189 -5.88 -19.96 -21.14
C LEU A 189 -6.96 -20.08 -22.22
N PRO A 190 -6.62 -19.92 -23.51
CA PRO A 190 -7.60 -19.91 -24.59
C PRO A 190 -8.44 -21.18 -24.74
N ASP A 191 -7.98 -22.30 -24.19
CA ASP A 191 -8.65 -23.60 -24.24
C ASP A 191 -9.53 -23.90 -23.01
N GLY A 192 -9.75 -22.91 -22.15
CA GLY A 192 -10.60 -23.03 -20.96
C GLY A 192 -9.87 -23.60 -19.73
N ARG A 193 -8.58 -23.93 -19.87
CA ARG A 193 -7.71 -24.24 -18.73
C ARG A 193 -7.27 -22.96 -18.03
N ILE A 194 -6.72 -23.11 -16.83
CA ILE A 194 -6.22 -21.98 -16.06
C ILE A 194 -4.80 -22.27 -15.56
N ALA A 195 -3.92 -21.28 -15.70
CA ALA A 195 -2.58 -21.35 -15.16
C ALA A 195 -2.52 -20.70 -13.77
N PHE A 196 -1.87 -21.40 -12.85
CA PHE A 196 -1.47 -20.97 -11.52
C PHE A 196 0.02 -20.70 -11.56
N VAL A 197 0.42 -19.50 -11.16
CA VAL A 197 1.82 -19.08 -11.15
C VAL A 197 2.18 -18.57 -9.76
N ILE A 198 3.35 -18.97 -9.29
CA ILE A 198 4.02 -18.37 -8.15
C ILE A 198 5.49 -18.18 -8.51
N GLY A 199 6.10 -17.11 -8.04
CA GLY A 199 7.52 -16.90 -8.23
C GLY A 199 8.07 -15.85 -7.29
N ASP A 200 9.39 -15.91 -7.13
CA ASP A 200 10.15 -14.99 -6.31
C ASP A 200 11.37 -14.47 -7.07
N VAL A 201 11.63 -13.18 -6.95
CA VAL A 201 12.79 -12.52 -7.52
C VAL A 201 13.81 -12.33 -6.42
N THR A 202 15.05 -12.76 -6.68
CA THR A 202 16.16 -12.53 -5.75
C THR A 202 16.32 -11.06 -5.36
N ASP A 203 16.76 -10.82 -4.13
CA ASP A 203 16.78 -9.51 -3.47
C ASP A 203 15.37 -8.98 -3.17
N LYS A 204 15.28 -7.76 -2.64
CA LYS A 204 14.03 -7.16 -2.14
C LYS A 204 13.95 -5.70 -2.52
N GLY A 205 12.77 -5.12 -2.36
CA GLY A 205 12.56 -3.70 -2.60
C GLY A 205 12.37 -3.38 -4.08
N VAL A 206 12.68 -2.14 -4.46
CA VAL A 206 12.29 -1.60 -5.78
C VAL A 206 12.88 -2.37 -6.97
N PRO A 207 14.18 -2.77 -6.98
CA PRO A 207 14.72 -3.53 -8.10
C PRO A 207 14.01 -4.87 -8.32
N ALA A 208 13.76 -5.63 -7.24
CA ALA A 208 13.07 -6.90 -7.30
C ALA A 208 11.63 -6.74 -7.83
N ALA A 209 10.91 -5.72 -7.36
CA ALA A 209 9.56 -5.40 -7.81
C ALA A 209 9.47 -5.07 -9.32
N LEU A 210 10.50 -4.41 -9.88
CA LEU A 210 10.55 -4.10 -11.32
C LEU A 210 10.78 -5.35 -12.18
N VAL A 211 11.69 -6.24 -11.74
CA VAL A 211 11.92 -7.52 -12.40
C VAL A 211 10.67 -8.39 -12.32
N MET A 212 10.02 -8.44 -11.15
CA MET A 212 8.75 -9.14 -10.94
C MET A 212 7.68 -8.68 -11.95
N ALA A 213 7.49 -7.37 -12.08
CA ALA A 213 6.51 -6.80 -13.02
C ALA A 213 6.79 -7.21 -14.47
N THR A 214 8.08 -7.26 -14.83
CA THR A 214 8.55 -7.67 -16.16
C THR A 214 8.27 -9.15 -16.40
N VAL A 215 8.64 -10.02 -15.47
CA VAL A 215 8.43 -11.48 -15.55
C VAL A 215 6.95 -11.79 -15.67
N ARG A 216 6.11 -11.17 -14.84
CA ARG A 216 4.65 -11.34 -14.89
C ARG A 216 4.08 -10.92 -16.24
N ALA A 217 4.51 -9.80 -16.80
CA ALA A 217 4.07 -9.36 -18.12
C ALA A 217 4.46 -10.38 -19.21
N ILE A 218 5.71 -10.86 -19.19
CA ILE A 218 6.19 -11.88 -20.13
C ILE A 218 5.37 -13.16 -19.99
N LEU A 219 5.16 -13.66 -18.78
CA LEU A 219 4.34 -14.86 -18.50
C LEU A 219 2.94 -14.75 -19.11
N ARG A 220 2.21 -13.66 -18.84
CA ARG A 220 0.87 -13.46 -19.39
C ARG A 220 0.87 -13.43 -20.91
N THR A 221 1.88 -12.82 -21.53
CA THR A 221 1.99 -12.79 -23.00
C THR A 221 2.35 -14.16 -23.60
N SER A 222 3.23 -14.92 -22.95
CA SER A 222 3.63 -16.26 -23.37
C SER A 222 2.48 -17.25 -23.23
N ALA A 223 1.73 -17.18 -22.13
CA ALA A 223 0.57 -18.04 -21.84
C ALA A 223 -0.55 -17.95 -22.89
N GLN A 224 -0.65 -16.83 -23.61
CA GLN A 224 -1.63 -16.69 -24.71
C GLN A 224 -1.30 -17.54 -25.94
N ARG A 225 -0.04 -17.94 -26.11
CA ARG A 225 0.44 -18.66 -27.30
C ARG A 225 0.89 -20.08 -26.98
N LEU A 226 1.41 -20.29 -25.78
CA LEU A 226 1.96 -21.55 -25.29
C LEU A 226 1.14 -22.00 -24.10
N ILE A 227 0.70 -23.26 -24.11
CA ILE A 227 -0.13 -23.83 -23.05
C ILE A 227 0.66 -24.84 -22.21
N VAL A 228 1.81 -25.30 -22.73
CA VAL A 228 2.68 -26.29 -22.10
C VAL A 228 3.57 -25.58 -21.06
N PRO A 229 3.49 -25.93 -19.76
CA PRO A 229 4.23 -25.24 -18.69
C PRO A 229 5.72 -25.09 -18.94
N SER A 230 6.38 -26.17 -19.39
CA SER A 230 7.81 -26.16 -19.70
C SER A 230 8.14 -25.12 -20.77
N ALA A 231 7.45 -25.17 -21.92
CA ALA A 231 7.64 -24.24 -23.02
C ALA A 231 7.39 -22.77 -22.64
N VAL A 232 6.42 -22.51 -21.74
CA VAL A 232 6.19 -21.15 -21.22
C VAL A 232 7.41 -20.66 -20.45
N LEU A 233 7.95 -21.48 -19.53
CA LEU A 233 9.12 -21.10 -18.74
C LEU A 233 10.39 -20.95 -19.60
N GLU A 234 10.59 -21.80 -20.61
CA GLU A 234 11.69 -21.65 -21.59
C GLU A 234 11.61 -20.31 -22.32
N GLN A 235 10.43 -19.97 -22.84
CA GLN A 235 10.20 -18.70 -23.52
C GLN A 235 10.38 -17.49 -22.59
N VAL A 236 9.94 -17.59 -21.33
CA VAL A 236 10.13 -16.54 -20.33
C VAL A 236 11.62 -16.37 -20.03
N ASN A 237 12.36 -17.45 -19.83
CA ASN A 237 13.80 -17.40 -19.58
C ASN A 237 14.55 -16.69 -20.72
N ASP A 238 14.25 -17.06 -21.97
CA ASP A 238 14.95 -16.51 -23.14
C ASP A 238 14.63 -15.03 -23.37
N LEU A 239 13.45 -14.57 -22.97
CA LEU A 239 13.07 -13.15 -23.01
C LEU A 239 13.63 -12.36 -21.82
N LEU A 240 13.76 -12.98 -20.65
CA LEU A 240 14.20 -12.33 -19.42
C LEU A 240 15.73 -12.20 -19.35
N HIS A 241 16.46 -13.26 -19.73
CA HIS A 241 17.92 -13.35 -19.57
C HIS A 241 18.71 -12.16 -20.19
N PRO A 242 18.35 -11.60 -21.35
CA PRO A 242 19.08 -10.46 -21.91
C PRO A 242 18.97 -9.17 -21.08
N ASP A 243 17.86 -8.97 -20.36
CA ASP A 243 17.49 -7.71 -19.72
C ASP A 243 17.53 -7.78 -18.18
N ILE A 244 17.66 -8.97 -17.59
CA ILE A 244 17.72 -9.13 -16.14
C ILE A 244 19.01 -8.49 -15.57
N PRO A 245 18.92 -7.72 -14.47
CA PRO A 245 20.09 -7.12 -13.85
C PRO A 245 21.13 -8.18 -13.42
N PRO A 246 22.44 -7.85 -13.46
CA PRO A 246 23.48 -8.79 -13.05
C PRO A 246 23.26 -9.31 -11.63
N LYS A 247 23.45 -10.62 -11.44
CA LYS A 247 23.29 -11.34 -10.16
C LYS A 247 21.84 -11.51 -9.67
N MET A 248 20.84 -11.05 -10.42
CA MET A 248 19.45 -11.35 -10.12
C MET A 248 19.00 -12.59 -10.90
N PHE A 249 18.11 -13.37 -10.31
CA PHE A 249 17.39 -14.47 -10.97
C PHE A 249 15.97 -14.57 -10.40
N VAL A 250 15.12 -15.35 -11.06
CA VAL A 250 13.72 -15.50 -10.65
C VAL A 250 13.39 -16.97 -10.51
N THR A 251 12.99 -17.37 -9.31
CA THR A 251 12.39 -18.69 -9.11
C THR A 251 10.94 -18.63 -9.54
N CYS A 252 10.43 -19.63 -10.25
CA CYS A 252 9.04 -19.63 -10.68
C CYS A 252 8.50 -21.05 -10.84
N LEU A 253 7.28 -21.27 -10.36
CA LEU A 253 6.51 -22.47 -10.66
C LEU A 253 5.28 -22.10 -11.48
N TYR A 254 5.09 -22.84 -12.56
CA TYR A 254 3.97 -22.67 -13.49
C TYR A 254 3.17 -23.97 -13.57
N ALA A 255 1.90 -23.93 -13.19
CA ALA A 255 1.01 -25.08 -13.22
C ALA A 255 -0.25 -24.78 -14.01
N VAL A 256 -0.69 -25.69 -14.86
CA VAL A 256 -1.88 -25.57 -15.71
C VAL A 256 -2.90 -26.62 -15.28
N LEU A 257 -4.05 -26.16 -14.82
CA LEU A 257 -5.17 -26.98 -14.40
C LEU A 257 -6.19 -27.09 -15.53
N ASP A 258 -6.65 -28.30 -15.78
CA ASP A 258 -7.90 -28.61 -16.46
C ASP A 258 -8.99 -28.90 -15.41
N PRO A 259 -9.86 -27.93 -15.08
CA PRO A 259 -10.77 -28.05 -13.93
C PRO A 259 -11.74 -29.25 -13.99
N PRO A 260 -12.35 -29.60 -15.14
CA PRO A 260 -13.24 -30.75 -15.22
C PRO A 260 -12.58 -32.09 -14.88
N SER A 261 -11.38 -32.35 -15.41
CA SER A 261 -10.67 -33.61 -15.17
C SER A 261 -9.90 -33.61 -13.84
N GLY A 262 -9.47 -32.42 -13.38
CA GLY A 262 -8.51 -32.26 -12.29
C GLY A 262 -7.08 -32.61 -12.70
N ARG A 263 -6.81 -32.70 -14.00
CA ARG A 263 -5.45 -32.87 -14.53
C ARG A 263 -4.66 -31.58 -14.32
N LEU A 264 -3.56 -31.67 -13.60
CA LEU A 264 -2.64 -30.57 -13.34
C LEU A 264 -1.28 -30.90 -13.94
N GLN A 265 -0.88 -30.13 -14.95
CA GLN A 265 0.47 -30.18 -15.51
C GLN A 265 1.31 -29.05 -14.90
N TYR A 266 2.57 -29.29 -14.57
CA TYR A 266 3.40 -28.25 -13.97
C TYR A 266 4.88 -28.38 -14.32
N ALA A 267 5.57 -27.26 -14.29
CA ALA A 267 7.02 -27.16 -14.43
C ALA A 267 7.56 -26.20 -13.36
N ASN A 268 8.80 -26.44 -12.91
CA ASN A 268 9.41 -25.68 -11.83
C ASN A 268 10.79 -25.15 -12.25
N ALA A 269 10.93 -23.83 -12.29
CA ALA A 269 12.16 -23.09 -12.50
C ALA A 269 12.82 -22.72 -11.16
N GLY A 270 13.19 -23.73 -10.37
CA GLY A 270 13.95 -23.56 -9.14
C GLY A 270 13.21 -22.92 -7.95
N HIS A 271 11.88 -22.86 -8.01
CA HIS A 271 11.01 -22.43 -6.90
C HIS A 271 10.79 -23.55 -5.88
N ASP A 272 10.28 -23.19 -4.71
CA ASP A 272 9.95 -24.13 -3.66
C ASP A 272 8.91 -25.16 -4.11
N VAL A 273 9.10 -26.40 -3.63
CA VAL A 273 8.33 -27.55 -4.10
C VAL A 273 6.94 -27.54 -3.47
N PRO A 274 5.85 -27.54 -4.26
CA PRO A 274 4.50 -27.55 -3.72
C PRO A 274 4.19 -28.84 -2.97
N TYR A 275 3.32 -28.73 -1.97
CA TYR A 275 2.80 -29.87 -1.22
C TYR A 275 1.39 -30.22 -1.68
N ARG A 276 1.15 -31.47 -2.02
CA ARG A 276 -0.18 -32.04 -2.27
C ARG A 276 -0.61 -32.86 -1.06
N ARG A 277 -1.76 -32.55 -0.46
CA ARG A 277 -2.40 -33.38 0.54
C ARG A 277 -3.43 -34.29 -0.12
N THR A 278 -3.38 -35.56 0.28
CA THR A 278 -4.27 -36.65 -0.10
C THR A 278 -4.72 -37.40 1.15
N ASP A 279 -5.67 -38.33 1.02
CA ASP A 279 -6.08 -39.22 2.10
C ASP A 279 -4.91 -40.06 2.67
N ASP A 280 -3.93 -40.39 1.83
CA ASP A 280 -2.74 -41.17 2.19
C ASP A 280 -1.65 -40.32 2.87
N GLY A 281 -1.80 -39.00 2.86
CA GLY A 281 -0.87 -38.04 3.47
C GLY A 281 -0.42 -36.92 2.53
N VAL A 282 0.75 -36.35 2.83
CA VAL A 282 1.30 -35.18 2.13
C VAL A 282 2.45 -35.60 1.23
N LEU A 283 2.37 -35.23 -0.05
CA LEU A 283 3.32 -35.55 -1.11
C LEU A 283 3.94 -34.28 -1.69
N GLU A 284 5.16 -34.38 -2.20
CA GLU A 284 5.87 -33.28 -2.85
C GLU A 284 5.73 -33.33 -4.37
N LEU A 285 5.36 -32.22 -4.98
CA LEU A 285 5.24 -32.07 -6.43
C LEU A 285 6.58 -31.67 -7.05
N ARG A 286 7.57 -32.55 -6.99
CA ARG A 286 8.94 -32.28 -7.46
C ARG A 286 9.02 -32.21 -8.99
N ALA A 287 9.56 -31.12 -9.54
CA ALA A 287 10.01 -31.02 -10.93
C ALA A 287 11.38 -30.30 -10.96
N ARG A 288 12.26 -30.69 -11.88
CA ARG A 288 13.62 -30.15 -12.01
C ARG A 288 13.66 -28.96 -12.96
N GLY A 289 14.36 -27.91 -12.54
CA GLY A 289 14.69 -26.75 -13.38
C GLY A 289 15.53 -25.76 -12.58
N MET A 290 16.30 -24.93 -13.28
CA MET A 290 17.11 -23.86 -12.69
C MET A 290 16.32 -22.54 -12.70
N PRO A 291 16.61 -21.58 -11.79
CA PRO A 291 15.94 -20.29 -11.82
C PRO A 291 16.05 -19.56 -13.17
N LEU A 292 14.97 -18.86 -13.53
CA LEU A 292 14.87 -18.05 -14.74
C LEU A 292 15.92 -16.92 -14.73
N GLY A 293 16.46 -16.59 -15.90
CA GLY A 293 17.39 -15.48 -16.09
C GLY A 293 18.84 -15.79 -15.72
N LEU A 294 19.13 -17.00 -15.21
CA LEU A 294 20.48 -17.36 -14.79
C LEU A 294 21.40 -17.72 -15.99
N MET A 295 20.86 -18.35 -17.04
CA MET A 295 21.58 -18.74 -18.27
C MET A 295 20.61 -18.79 -19.47
N PRO A 296 21.08 -18.59 -20.71
CA PRO A 296 20.22 -18.70 -21.90
C PRO A 296 19.91 -20.15 -22.26
N GLY A 297 18.78 -20.41 -22.93
CA GLY A 297 18.46 -21.74 -23.48
C GLY A 297 18.24 -22.81 -22.41
N MET A 298 17.63 -22.43 -21.28
CA MET A 298 17.25 -23.40 -20.26
C MET A 298 16.10 -24.29 -20.72
N SER A 299 16.03 -25.49 -20.14
CA SER A 299 14.92 -26.42 -20.30
C SER A 299 14.33 -26.81 -18.95
N TYR A 300 13.02 -27.04 -18.89
CA TYR A 300 12.30 -27.31 -17.65
C TYR A 300 11.62 -28.69 -17.68
N GLU A 301 11.78 -29.48 -16.61
CA GLU A 301 11.06 -30.75 -16.48
C GLU A 301 9.57 -30.49 -16.29
N GLU A 302 8.76 -31.13 -17.14
CA GLU A 302 7.30 -31.12 -17.03
C GLU A 302 6.81 -32.40 -16.35
N LYS A 303 5.85 -32.24 -15.44
CA LYS A 303 5.15 -33.34 -14.80
C LYS A 303 3.65 -33.14 -14.81
N GLU A 304 2.95 -34.24 -14.56
CA GLU A 304 1.51 -34.30 -14.54
C GLU A 304 1.02 -35.13 -13.37
N ILE A 305 -0.06 -34.66 -12.75
CA ILE A 305 -0.83 -35.39 -11.77
C ILE A 305 -2.34 -35.21 -12.05
N THR A 306 -3.16 -36.06 -11.47
CA THR A 306 -4.60 -35.82 -11.32
C THR A 306 -4.89 -35.53 -9.87
N VAL A 307 -5.49 -34.37 -9.60
CA VAL A 307 -5.97 -33.96 -8.28
C VAL A 307 -7.32 -34.61 -8.05
N GLY A 308 -7.38 -35.52 -7.07
CA GLY A 308 -8.58 -36.22 -6.66
C GLY A 308 -9.55 -35.32 -5.89
N ASN A 309 -10.78 -35.78 -5.71
CA ASN A 309 -11.76 -35.09 -4.86
C ASN A 309 -11.27 -35.07 -3.40
N GLY A 310 -11.46 -33.94 -2.71
CA GLY A 310 -11.00 -33.73 -1.34
C GLY A 310 -9.51 -33.39 -1.23
N GLU A 311 -8.74 -33.53 -2.31
CA GLU A 311 -7.33 -33.23 -2.29
C GLU A 311 -7.04 -31.73 -2.40
N SER A 312 -5.87 -31.34 -1.91
CA SER A 312 -5.43 -29.95 -1.93
C SER A 312 -3.96 -29.83 -2.30
N ILE A 313 -3.60 -28.69 -2.86
CA ILE A 313 -2.23 -28.32 -3.18
C ILE A 313 -1.92 -26.96 -2.57
N LEU A 314 -0.78 -26.87 -1.89
CA LEU A 314 -0.21 -25.64 -1.37
C LEU A 314 1.01 -25.26 -2.22
N PHE A 315 0.93 -24.08 -2.82
CA PHE A 315 2.04 -23.34 -3.40
C PHE A 315 2.47 -22.25 -2.41
N TYR A 316 3.77 -22.08 -2.21
CA TYR A 316 4.31 -21.15 -1.23
C TYR A 316 5.68 -20.62 -1.66
N SER A 317 6.03 -19.41 -1.23
CA SER A 317 7.39 -18.88 -1.28
C SER A 317 8.20 -19.23 -0.02
N ASP A 318 9.51 -19.10 -0.13
CA ASP A 318 10.48 -19.48 0.91
C ASP A 318 10.32 -18.68 2.20
N GLY A 319 9.79 -17.45 2.14
CA GLY A 319 9.52 -16.62 3.33
C GLY A 319 8.61 -17.27 4.36
N LEU A 320 7.81 -18.27 4.00
CA LEU A 320 7.08 -19.10 4.98
C LEU A 320 8.01 -20.03 5.77
N VAL A 321 8.87 -20.78 5.07
CA VAL A 321 9.69 -21.84 5.66
C VAL A 321 10.99 -21.31 6.25
N GLU A 322 11.50 -20.20 5.75
CA GLU A 322 12.69 -19.50 6.24
C GLU A 322 12.38 -18.51 7.36
N ALA A 323 11.11 -18.29 7.70
CA ALA A 323 10.74 -17.44 8.83
C ALA A 323 11.37 -17.93 10.14
N HIS A 324 11.99 -17.00 10.88
CA HIS A 324 12.68 -17.30 12.12
C HIS A 324 11.85 -16.99 13.37
N ASP A 325 11.95 -17.84 14.39
CA ASP A 325 11.49 -17.52 15.73
C ASP A 325 12.50 -16.64 16.51
N ARG A 326 12.18 -16.35 17.77
CA ARG A 326 13.06 -15.56 18.67
C ARG A 326 14.40 -16.23 18.97
N ALA A 327 14.49 -17.55 18.84
CA ALA A 327 15.72 -18.32 18.98
C ALA A 327 16.52 -18.41 17.68
N ARG A 328 16.01 -17.81 16.58
CA ARG A 328 16.52 -17.93 15.22
C ARG A 328 16.47 -19.35 14.66
N GLU A 329 15.50 -20.14 15.11
CA GLU A 329 15.15 -21.39 14.44
C GLU A 329 14.17 -21.10 13.30
N MET A 330 14.42 -21.70 12.14
CA MET A 330 13.52 -21.59 10.98
C MET A 330 12.21 -22.35 11.23
N PHE A 331 11.12 -21.86 10.65
CA PHE A 331 9.82 -22.54 10.64
C PHE A 331 9.96 -23.94 10.05
N GLY A 332 10.60 -24.02 8.88
CA GLY A 332 11.13 -25.22 8.25
C GLY A 332 10.10 -26.12 7.56
N PHE A 333 10.56 -26.82 6.53
CA PHE A 333 9.77 -27.82 5.79
C PHE A 333 9.12 -28.90 6.67
N PRO A 334 9.79 -29.49 7.70
CA PRO A 334 9.18 -30.55 8.51
C PRO A 334 7.93 -30.08 9.26
N ARG A 335 7.91 -28.81 9.69
CA ARG A 335 6.76 -28.20 10.37
C ARG A 335 5.62 -28.00 9.37
N LEU A 336 5.92 -27.43 8.20
CA LEU A 336 4.93 -27.22 7.14
C LEU A 336 4.24 -28.52 6.73
N GLN A 337 5.01 -29.58 6.48
CA GLN A 337 4.48 -30.92 6.17
C GLN A 337 3.60 -31.47 7.30
N SER A 338 4.03 -31.28 8.55
CA SER A 338 3.27 -31.74 9.73
C SER A 338 1.95 -30.99 9.90
N LEU A 339 1.93 -29.68 9.62
CA LEU A 339 0.73 -28.84 9.64
C LEU A 339 -0.23 -29.23 8.52
N MET A 340 0.29 -29.44 7.32
CA MET A 340 -0.49 -29.92 6.17
C MET A 340 -1.18 -31.25 6.45
N LYS A 341 -0.54 -32.15 7.20
CA LYS A 341 -1.11 -33.44 7.60
C LYS A 341 -2.20 -33.32 8.68
N LYS A 342 -2.12 -32.30 9.56
CA LYS A 342 -3.04 -32.10 10.70
C LYS A 342 -4.20 -31.18 10.38
N TRP A 343 -4.11 -30.43 9.29
CA TRP A 343 -5.10 -29.47 8.87
C TRP A 343 -6.48 -30.13 8.69
N ASP A 344 -7.54 -29.41 9.02
CA ASP A 344 -8.92 -29.81 8.77
C ASP A 344 -9.38 -29.25 7.43
N GLU A 345 -9.82 -30.11 6.51
CA GLU A 345 -10.20 -29.74 5.13
C GLU A 345 -11.37 -28.73 5.05
N GLN A 346 -12.12 -28.59 6.14
CA GLN A 346 -13.17 -27.58 6.25
C GLN A 346 -12.65 -26.18 6.57
N ALA A 347 -11.46 -26.07 7.16
CA ALA A 347 -10.85 -24.79 7.51
C ALA A 347 -10.07 -24.19 6.34
N ASN A 348 -9.97 -22.87 6.26
CA ASN A 348 -9.08 -22.23 5.28
C ASN A 348 -7.61 -22.52 5.61
N LEU A 349 -6.92 -23.25 4.73
CA LEU A 349 -5.52 -23.64 4.93
C LEU A 349 -4.58 -22.44 5.09
N ILE A 350 -4.80 -21.37 4.32
CA ILE A 350 -3.95 -20.16 4.39
C ILE A 350 -4.07 -19.51 5.76
N GLU A 351 -5.29 -19.33 6.26
CA GLU A 351 -5.52 -18.73 7.58
C GLU A 351 -4.95 -19.60 8.69
N TYR A 352 -5.10 -20.93 8.58
CA TYR A 352 -4.51 -21.87 9.49
C TYR A 352 -2.97 -21.75 9.52
N LEU A 353 -2.31 -21.76 8.36
CA LEU A 353 -0.85 -21.61 8.28
C LEU A 353 -0.37 -20.26 8.80
N ARG A 354 -1.10 -19.17 8.50
CA ARG A 354 -0.76 -17.84 8.99
C ARG A 354 -0.85 -17.76 10.52
N ALA A 355 -1.90 -18.32 11.12
CA ALA A 355 -2.01 -18.38 12.57
C ALA A 355 -0.88 -19.20 13.21
N GLN A 356 -0.42 -20.28 12.55
CA GLN A 356 0.73 -21.05 13.02
C GLN A 356 2.05 -20.28 12.88
N LEU A 357 2.21 -19.53 11.79
CA LEU A 357 3.38 -18.67 11.56
C LEU A 357 3.47 -17.54 12.59
N GLU A 358 2.36 -16.84 12.86
CA GLU A 358 2.28 -15.79 13.87
C GLU A 358 2.57 -16.35 15.28
N SER A 359 2.03 -17.52 15.60
CA SER A 359 2.29 -18.21 16.88
C SER A 359 3.76 -18.63 17.03
N PHE A 360 4.40 -19.08 15.95
CA PHE A 360 5.79 -19.50 15.93
C PHE A 360 6.77 -18.32 16.08
N THR A 361 6.56 -17.26 15.31
CA THR A 361 7.45 -16.10 15.27
C THR A 361 7.26 -15.19 16.49
N GLY A 362 6.02 -15.10 16.99
CA GLY A 362 5.66 -14.37 18.20
C GLY A 362 5.60 -12.85 18.02
N ALA A 363 5.24 -12.15 19.11
CA ALA A 363 5.09 -10.70 19.07
C ALA A 363 6.43 -9.99 18.76
N GLY A 364 6.40 -9.05 17.83
CA GLY A 364 7.56 -8.27 17.40
C GLY A 364 8.38 -8.91 16.28
N TRP A 365 7.84 -9.91 15.59
CA TRP A 365 8.44 -10.46 14.38
C TRP A 365 8.61 -9.37 13.31
N GLU A 366 9.86 -9.13 12.90
CA GLU A 366 10.17 -8.39 11.69
C GLU A 366 10.33 -9.40 10.56
N GLN A 367 9.36 -9.42 9.65
CA GLN A 367 9.37 -10.30 8.50
C GLN A 367 10.63 -10.05 7.65
N GLU A 368 11.40 -11.11 7.44
CA GLU A 368 12.67 -11.04 6.72
C GLU A 368 12.47 -11.12 5.22
N ASP A 369 11.58 -12.01 4.76
CA ASP A 369 11.24 -12.28 3.35
C ASP A 369 9.74 -12.20 3.07
N ASP A 370 9.37 -11.94 1.82
CA ASP A 370 7.98 -11.91 1.38
C ASP A 370 7.32 -13.27 1.60
N VAL A 371 6.03 -13.25 1.98
CA VAL A 371 5.25 -14.49 2.18
C VAL A 371 4.13 -14.51 1.17
N THR A 372 4.20 -15.46 0.25
CA THR A 372 3.18 -15.73 -0.76
C THR A 372 2.67 -17.14 -0.59
N LEU A 373 1.34 -17.30 -0.47
CA LEU A 373 0.66 -18.58 -0.34
C LEU A 373 -0.46 -18.65 -1.36
N MET A 374 -0.63 -19.81 -1.97
CA MET A 374 -1.75 -20.08 -2.86
C MET A 374 -2.21 -21.52 -2.66
N THR A 375 -3.51 -21.73 -2.56
CA THR A 375 -4.10 -23.06 -2.38
C THR A 375 -5.05 -23.39 -3.51
N LEU A 376 -5.03 -24.65 -3.91
CA LEU A 376 -5.94 -25.25 -4.88
C LEU A 376 -6.54 -26.50 -4.26
N GLU A 377 -7.82 -26.45 -3.93
CA GLU A 377 -8.55 -27.54 -3.27
C GLU A 377 -9.67 -28.03 -4.20
N ARG A 378 -9.74 -29.34 -4.46
CA ARG A 378 -10.85 -29.91 -5.23
C ARG A 378 -11.94 -30.36 -4.27
N ALA A 379 -13.11 -29.73 -4.33
CA ALA A 379 -14.22 -30.08 -3.47
C ALA A 379 -14.69 -31.53 -3.75
N CYS A 380 -15.07 -32.25 -2.69
CA CYS A 380 -15.83 -33.48 -2.83
C CYS A 380 -17.19 -33.15 -3.45
N LEU A 381 -17.29 -33.29 -4.77
CA LEU A 381 -18.58 -33.36 -5.42
C LEU A 381 -19.21 -34.71 -5.03
N GLU A 382 -20.13 -34.69 -4.07
CA GLU A 382 -21.16 -35.73 -4.08
C GLU A 382 -21.82 -35.70 -5.47
N PRO A 383 -22.11 -36.86 -6.08
CA PRO A 383 -22.70 -36.87 -7.41
C PRO A 383 -24.00 -36.07 -7.34
N LYS A 384 -24.01 -34.90 -7.99
CA LYS A 384 -25.23 -34.17 -8.28
C LYS A 384 -26.11 -35.14 -9.04
N GLU A 385 -27.16 -35.64 -8.39
CA GLU A 385 -28.29 -36.22 -9.08
C GLU A 385 -28.66 -35.27 -10.24
N GLU A 386 -28.96 -35.86 -11.40
CA GLU A 386 -29.41 -35.17 -12.62
C GLU A 386 -30.34 -33.98 -12.31
N PRO A 387 -30.29 -32.89 -13.09
CA PRO A 387 -30.67 -31.56 -12.63
C PRO A 387 -32.12 -31.54 -12.14
N ALA A 388 -32.27 -31.64 -10.82
CA ALA A 388 -33.48 -31.22 -10.14
C ALA A 388 -33.58 -29.72 -10.42
N GLN A 389 -34.62 -29.37 -11.18
CA GLN A 389 -35.17 -28.04 -11.40
C GLN A 389 -34.68 -27.04 -10.35
N ALA A 390 -34.03 -25.96 -10.83
CA ALA A 390 -33.64 -24.77 -10.08
C ALA A 390 -34.13 -24.79 -8.63
N VAL A 391 -33.24 -25.10 -7.69
CA VAL A 391 -33.51 -24.90 -6.27
C VAL A 391 -33.81 -23.42 -6.12
N HIS A 392 -35.10 -23.09 -6.01
CA HIS A 392 -35.53 -21.76 -5.61
C HIS A 392 -34.93 -21.52 -4.24
N GLU A 393 -33.91 -20.67 -4.14
CA GLU A 393 -33.54 -20.06 -2.86
C GLU A 393 -34.82 -19.50 -2.26
N THR A 394 -35.24 -20.04 -1.12
CA THR A 394 -36.50 -19.63 -0.50
C THR A 394 -36.23 -18.33 0.25
N TRP A 395 -36.37 -17.21 -0.46
CA TRP A 395 -36.20 -15.88 0.13
C TRP A 395 -37.33 -15.59 1.11
N ARG A 396 -36.98 -15.27 2.35
CA ARG A 396 -37.92 -14.74 3.35
C ARG A 396 -37.87 -13.22 3.34
N THR A 397 -39.00 -12.57 3.06
CA THR A 397 -39.14 -11.13 3.25
C THR A 397 -39.07 -10.80 4.74
N LEU A 398 -38.09 -9.99 5.11
CA LEU A 398 -37.92 -9.46 6.47
C LEU A 398 -38.70 -8.18 6.67
N LYS A 399 -38.66 -7.27 5.68
CA LYS A 399 -39.35 -5.98 5.72
C LYS A 399 -39.51 -5.40 4.33
N GLU A 400 -40.67 -4.82 4.05
CA GLU A 400 -40.95 -4.05 2.84
C GLU A 400 -41.55 -2.70 3.25
N PHE A 401 -41.04 -1.62 2.67
CA PHE A 401 -41.53 -0.28 2.94
C PHE A 401 -41.16 0.67 1.80
N SER A 402 -41.86 1.79 1.73
CA SER A 402 -41.67 2.80 0.69
C SER A 402 -41.23 4.12 1.31
N VAL A 403 -40.35 4.83 0.63
CA VAL A 403 -39.80 6.11 1.06
C VAL A 403 -40.13 7.17 0.01
N ALA A 404 -40.73 8.29 0.43
CA ALA A 404 -41.03 9.40 -0.49
C ALA A 404 -39.72 9.99 -1.05
N SER A 405 -39.68 10.29 -2.35
CA SER A 405 -38.47 10.76 -3.04
C SER A 405 -38.15 12.23 -2.76
N VAL A 406 -37.87 12.54 -1.50
CA VAL A 406 -37.41 13.83 -1.00
C VAL A 406 -35.98 13.66 -0.51
N PRO A 407 -35.01 14.47 -0.96
CA PRO A 407 -33.65 14.43 -0.44
C PRO A 407 -33.60 14.52 1.10
N GLY A 408 -32.85 13.63 1.74
CA GLY A 408 -32.80 13.47 3.20
C GLY A 408 -33.61 12.26 3.71
N ASN A 409 -34.56 11.75 2.91
CA ASN A 409 -35.37 10.59 3.30
C ASN A 409 -34.62 9.26 3.15
N GLU A 410 -33.44 9.22 2.53
CA GLU A 410 -32.56 8.04 2.54
C GLU A 410 -32.21 7.58 3.97
N ARG A 411 -32.26 8.49 4.94
CA ARG A 411 -32.12 8.17 6.37
C ARG A 411 -33.22 7.25 6.89
N ALA A 412 -34.43 7.38 6.38
CA ALA A 412 -35.54 6.50 6.72
C ALA A 412 -35.31 5.09 6.13
N ALA A 413 -34.72 5.00 4.94
CA ALA A 413 -34.31 3.71 4.35
C ALA A 413 -33.21 3.05 5.17
N MET A 414 -32.16 3.79 5.56
CA MET A 414 -31.10 3.28 6.44
C MET A 414 -31.65 2.72 7.76
N GLN A 415 -32.54 3.47 8.41
CA GLN A 415 -33.14 3.07 9.67
C GLN A 415 -34.04 1.84 9.50
N GLY A 416 -34.87 1.83 8.44
CA GLY A 416 -35.75 0.72 8.12
C GLY A 416 -35.00 -0.60 7.88
N VAL A 417 -33.87 -0.54 7.17
CA VAL A 417 -32.99 -1.69 6.95
C VAL A 417 -32.24 -2.09 8.23
N ALA A 418 -31.70 -1.13 8.99
CA ALA A 418 -30.99 -1.43 10.24
C ALA A 418 -31.88 -2.20 11.24
N GLU A 419 -33.15 -1.81 11.38
CA GLU A 419 -34.14 -2.52 12.19
C GLU A 419 -34.40 -3.94 11.69
N ALA A 420 -34.42 -4.16 10.37
CA ALA A 420 -34.60 -5.49 9.78
C ALA A 420 -33.40 -6.42 10.05
N LEU A 421 -32.23 -5.85 10.35
CA LEU A 421 -30.99 -6.58 10.62
C LEU A 421 -30.73 -6.91 12.09
N GLU A 422 -31.46 -6.28 13.02
CA GLU A 422 -31.30 -6.53 14.47
C GLU A 422 -31.34 -8.02 14.86
N PRO A 423 -32.21 -8.87 14.28
CA PRO A 423 -32.27 -10.30 14.64
C PRO A 423 -30.99 -11.08 14.30
N PHE A 424 -30.21 -10.63 13.31
CA PHE A 424 -29.02 -11.33 12.80
C PHE A 424 -27.75 -11.05 13.62
N LYS A 425 -27.79 -10.11 14.57
CA LYS A 425 -26.66 -9.76 15.46
C LYS A 425 -25.32 -9.54 14.73
N LEU A 426 -25.37 -8.94 13.54
CA LEU A 426 -24.19 -8.67 12.72
C LEU A 426 -23.21 -7.70 13.44
N PRO A 427 -21.89 -7.79 13.16
CA PRO A 427 -20.91 -6.83 13.69
C PRO A 427 -21.27 -5.38 13.34
N ARG A 428 -21.04 -4.45 14.28
CA ARG A 428 -21.42 -3.03 14.11
C ARG A 428 -20.83 -2.40 12.84
N ALA A 429 -19.58 -2.70 12.51
CA ALA A 429 -18.94 -2.20 11.30
C ALA A 429 -19.67 -2.65 10.01
N ARG A 430 -20.18 -3.89 10.01
CA ARG A 430 -20.93 -4.46 8.90
C ARG A 430 -22.28 -3.79 8.73
N VAL A 431 -23.00 -3.57 9.83
CA VAL A 431 -24.27 -2.83 9.81
C VAL A 431 -24.07 -1.41 9.26
N GLU A 432 -23.01 -0.71 9.66
CA GLU A 432 -22.71 0.63 9.13
C GLU A 432 -22.34 0.61 7.62
N ARG A 433 -21.64 -0.43 7.14
CA ARG A 433 -21.37 -0.61 5.70
C ARG A 433 -22.66 -0.79 4.90
N VAL A 434 -23.55 -1.68 5.36
CA VAL A 434 -24.85 -1.91 4.70
C VAL A 434 -25.71 -0.64 4.73
N LYS A 435 -25.76 0.07 5.86
CA LYS A 435 -26.47 1.37 5.94
C LYS A 435 -25.93 2.38 4.94
N THR A 436 -24.60 2.48 4.82
CA THR A 436 -23.97 3.40 3.87
C THR A 436 -24.32 3.04 2.42
N ALA A 437 -24.26 1.76 2.05
CA ALA A 437 -24.65 1.29 0.72
C ALA A 437 -26.13 1.54 0.41
N VAL A 438 -27.02 1.28 1.37
CA VAL A 438 -28.47 1.55 1.25
C VAL A 438 -28.74 3.04 1.13
N SER A 439 -28.05 3.88 1.91
CA SER A 439 -28.17 5.34 1.83
C SER A 439 -27.85 5.84 0.43
N GLU A 440 -26.72 5.40 -0.10
CA GLU A 440 -26.23 5.84 -1.41
C GLU A 440 -27.14 5.33 -2.54
N ALA A 441 -27.57 4.06 -2.48
CA ALA A 441 -28.47 3.49 -3.47
C ALA A 441 -29.85 4.17 -3.44
N THR A 442 -30.38 4.46 -2.24
CA THR A 442 -31.66 5.17 -2.08
C THR A 442 -31.53 6.62 -2.53
N MET A 443 -30.43 7.30 -2.23
CA MET A 443 -30.19 8.67 -2.70
C MET A 443 -30.14 8.74 -4.23
N ASN A 444 -29.48 7.76 -4.87
CA ASN A 444 -29.47 7.63 -6.33
C ASN A 444 -30.88 7.37 -6.89
N ALA A 445 -31.66 6.48 -6.27
CA ALA A 445 -33.04 6.22 -6.64
C ALA A 445 -33.94 7.48 -6.52
N ILE A 446 -33.73 8.30 -5.48
CA ILE A 446 -34.47 9.56 -5.27
C ILE A 446 -34.08 10.62 -6.30
N GLU A 447 -32.77 10.88 -6.49
CA GLU A 447 -32.26 11.98 -7.30
C GLU A 447 -32.28 11.66 -8.80
N HIS A 448 -31.81 10.46 -9.17
CA HIS A 448 -31.59 10.07 -10.55
C HIS A 448 -32.72 9.22 -11.11
N GLY A 449 -33.32 8.33 -10.30
CA GLY A 449 -34.50 7.57 -10.70
C GLY A 449 -35.76 8.44 -10.72
N ASN A 450 -36.21 8.84 -9.53
CA ASN A 450 -37.49 9.52 -9.36
C ASN A 450 -37.44 11.04 -9.61
N HIS A 451 -36.25 11.62 -9.83
CA HIS A 451 -36.02 13.05 -10.08
C HIS A 451 -36.56 13.96 -8.96
N ASN A 452 -36.43 13.54 -7.70
CA ASN A 452 -36.88 14.26 -6.50
C ASN A 452 -38.40 14.56 -6.47
N ARG A 453 -39.22 13.72 -7.12
CA ARG A 453 -40.68 13.81 -7.09
C ARG A 453 -41.25 13.10 -5.88
N ALA A 454 -41.67 13.85 -4.86
CA ALA A 454 -42.13 13.31 -3.58
C ALA A 454 -43.28 12.30 -3.70
N GLU A 455 -44.14 12.47 -4.71
CA GLU A 455 -45.28 11.62 -5.02
C GLU A 455 -44.90 10.24 -5.60
N VAL A 456 -43.66 10.08 -6.07
CA VAL A 456 -43.13 8.81 -6.58
C VAL A 456 -42.24 8.20 -5.49
N PRO A 457 -42.64 7.09 -4.85
CA PRO A 457 -41.82 6.48 -3.82
C PRO A 457 -40.65 5.68 -4.38
N VAL A 458 -39.62 5.51 -3.55
CA VAL A 458 -38.61 4.46 -3.69
C VAL A 458 -39.04 3.29 -2.81
N ASP A 459 -39.18 2.12 -3.41
CA ASP A 459 -39.57 0.90 -2.70
C ASP A 459 -38.33 0.14 -2.23
N VAL A 460 -38.30 -0.21 -0.94
CA VAL A 460 -37.20 -0.94 -0.31
C VAL A 460 -37.71 -2.26 0.25
N ALA A 461 -37.13 -3.36 -0.21
CA ALA A 461 -37.41 -4.70 0.28
C ALA A 461 -36.14 -5.33 0.85
N VAL A 462 -36.22 -5.84 2.08
CA VAL A 462 -35.15 -6.58 2.74
C VAL A 462 -35.56 -8.04 2.78
N LEU A 463 -34.78 -8.88 2.12
CA LEU A 463 -34.97 -10.31 1.97
C LEU A 463 -33.77 -11.02 2.58
N ALA A 464 -33.99 -12.20 3.16
CA ALA A 464 -32.91 -13.06 3.61
C ALA A 464 -33.12 -14.50 3.13
N SER A 465 -32.04 -15.13 2.69
CA SER A 465 -31.91 -16.58 2.55
C SER A 465 -31.16 -17.13 3.77
N GLU A 466 -30.82 -18.43 3.76
CA GLU A 466 -30.03 -19.04 4.84
C GLU A 466 -28.64 -18.39 4.99
N HIS A 467 -28.04 -17.92 3.89
CA HIS A 467 -26.64 -17.46 3.86
C HIS A 467 -26.47 -16.02 3.35
N THR A 468 -27.52 -15.38 2.83
CA THR A 468 -27.39 -14.08 2.16
C THR A 468 -28.53 -13.15 2.53
N LEU A 469 -28.17 -11.90 2.79
CA LEU A 469 -29.09 -10.77 2.88
C LEU A 469 -29.15 -10.06 1.54
N LEU A 470 -30.36 -9.80 1.06
CA LEU A 470 -30.61 -8.99 -0.13
C LEU A 470 -31.41 -7.74 0.27
N VAL A 471 -30.87 -6.57 -0.04
CA VAL A 471 -31.63 -5.31 0.00
C VAL A 471 -31.92 -4.87 -1.42
N ARG A 472 -33.19 -4.91 -1.81
CA ARG A 472 -33.68 -4.47 -3.10
C ARG A 472 -34.25 -3.06 -2.98
N ILE A 473 -33.76 -2.14 -3.81
CA ILE A 473 -34.19 -0.76 -3.88
C ILE A 473 -34.72 -0.51 -5.29
N THR A 474 -35.97 -0.10 -5.40
CA THR A 474 -36.66 0.07 -6.69
C THR A 474 -37.14 1.50 -6.85
N ASP A 475 -36.77 2.14 -7.96
CA ASP A 475 -37.30 3.44 -8.39
C ASP A 475 -38.20 3.31 -9.63
N GLN A 476 -38.88 4.38 -10.00
CA GLN A 476 -39.84 4.44 -11.12
C GLN A 476 -39.34 5.36 -12.25
N GLY A 477 -38.03 5.49 -12.41
CA GLY A 477 -37.35 6.48 -13.25
C GLY A 477 -36.97 6.06 -14.67
N GLY A 478 -37.55 4.99 -15.21
CA GLY A 478 -37.05 4.19 -16.35
C GLY A 478 -36.85 4.86 -17.73
N HIS A 479 -36.15 5.99 -17.84
CA HIS A 479 -35.83 6.66 -19.12
C HIS A 479 -34.33 6.79 -19.42
N THR A 480 -33.45 6.37 -18.51
CA THR A 480 -31.99 6.47 -18.72
C THR A 480 -31.32 5.16 -18.33
N PRO A 481 -30.60 4.47 -19.23
CA PRO A 481 -29.82 3.28 -18.86
C PRO A 481 -28.85 3.63 -17.73
N ILE A 482 -28.78 2.79 -16.70
CA ILE A 482 -27.74 2.91 -15.67
C ILE A 482 -26.42 2.52 -16.33
N THR A 483 -25.72 3.51 -16.88
CA THR A 483 -24.45 3.29 -17.56
C THR A 483 -23.40 2.90 -16.51
N ALA A 484 -23.04 1.63 -16.44
CA ALA A 484 -21.95 1.13 -15.60
C ALA A 484 -20.55 1.56 -16.07
N LYS A 485 -20.45 2.59 -16.93
CA LYS A 485 -19.20 3.13 -17.46
C LYS A 485 -19.00 4.54 -16.92
N GLU A 486 -18.36 4.60 -15.77
CA GLU A 486 -17.41 5.63 -15.36
C GLU A 486 -16.87 5.17 -14.01
N GLU A 487 -15.77 4.39 -14.02
CA GLU A 487 -14.93 4.35 -12.83
C GLU A 487 -14.46 5.80 -12.62
N PRO A 488 -14.80 6.44 -11.48
CA PRO A 488 -14.40 7.81 -11.25
C PRO A 488 -12.87 7.88 -11.26
N ASP A 489 -12.31 8.85 -11.98
CA ASP A 489 -10.88 9.15 -11.91
C ASP A 489 -10.57 9.61 -10.47
N LEU A 490 -10.05 8.68 -9.66
CA LEU A 490 -9.80 8.92 -8.24
C LEU A 490 -8.77 10.04 -8.03
N GLU A 491 -7.78 10.15 -8.91
CA GLU A 491 -6.76 11.21 -8.83
C GLU A 491 -7.39 12.58 -9.10
N ALA A 492 -8.20 12.70 -10.15
CA ALA A 492 -8.87 13.96 -10.49
C ALA A 492 -9.91 14.39 -9.44
N LYS A 493 -10.63 13.44 -8.82
CA LYS A 493 -11.62 13.77 -7.77
C LYS A 493 -10.98 14.11 -6.43
N LEU A 494 -9.92 13.40 -6.01
CA LEU A 494 -9.17 13.72 -4.78
C LEU A 494 -8.44 15.07 -4.89
N ALA A 495 -8.02 15.44 -6.09
CA ALA A 495 -7.46 16.77 -6.39
C ALA A 495 -8.50 17.90 -6.51
N GLY A 496 -9.81 17.59 -6.37
CA GLY A 496 -10.89 18.57 -6.48
C GLY A 496 -11.16 19.09 -7.89
N LEU A 497 -10.63 18.41 -8.92
CA LEU A 497 -10.72 18.80 -10.33
C LEU A 497 -11.99 18.28 -11.03
N GLN A 498 -12.75 17.39 -10.38
CA GLN A 498 -14.02 16.86 -10.84
C GLN A 498 -15.11 17.01 -9.76
N SER A 499 -16.37 17.10 -10.20
CA SER A 499 -17.52 17.21 -9.29
C SER A 499 -17.59 16.01 -8.31
N PRO A 500 -17.97 16.22 -7.03
CA PRO A 500 -18.22 15.13 -6.10
C PRO A 500 -19.42 14.23 -6.47
N ARG A 501 -20.15 14.53 -7.55
CA ARG A 501 -21.23 13.68 -8.06
C ARG A 501 -20.67 12.45 -8.80
N GLY A 502 -21.38 11.32 -8.76
CA GLY A 502 -21.00 10.08 -9.46
C GLY A 502 -20.05 9.14 -8.71
N TRP A 503 -19.95 9.22 -7.38
CA TRP A 503 -19.25 8.21 -6.56
C TRP A 503 -20.14 7.01 -6.21
N GLY A 504 -21.46 7.15 -6.34
CA GLY A 504 -22.39 6.27 -5.62
C GLY A 504 -22.28 4.79 -5.94
N LEU A 505 -22.39 4.43 -7.22
CA LEU A 505 -22.25 3.03 -7.64
C LEU A 505 -20.86 2.46 -7.34
N TYR A 506 -19.81 3.28 -7.42
CA TYR A 506 -18.45 2.86 -7.06
C TYR A 506 -18.29 2.60 -5.56
N LEU A 507 -18.84 3.47 -4.71
CA LEU A 507 -18.84 3.27 -3.27
C LEU A 507 -19.67 2.04 -2.88
N ILE A 508 -20.87 1.89 -3.46
CA ILE A 508 -21.74 0.73 -3.21
C ILE A 508 -21.02 -0.58 -3.57
N LYS A 509 -20.37 -0.66 -4.73
CA LYS A 509 -19.61 -1.86 -5.17
C LYS A 509 -18.51 -2.28 -4.19
N ASN A 510 -17.91 -1.33 -3.49
CA ASN A 510 -16.86 -1.62 -2.50
C ASN A 510 -17.42 -1.87 -1.08
N LEU A 511 -18.72 -1.63 -0.86
CA LEU A 511 -19.36 -1.77 0.46
C LEU A 511 -20.16 -3.06 0.61
N VAL A 512 -20.61 -3.68 -0.49
CA VAL A 512 -21.41 -4.93 -0.51
C VAL A 512 -20.68 -6.06 -1.24
N ASP A 513 -21.08 -7.31 -1.00
CA ASP A 513 -20.42 -8.50 -1.58
C ASP A 513 -20.76 -8.66 -3.06
N GLU A 514 -22.00 -8.37 -3.44
CA GLU A 514 -22.43 -8.35 -4.83
C GLU A 514 -23.46 -7.23 -5.05
N LEU A 515 -23.34 -6.53 -6.18
CA LEU A 515 -24.26 -5.50 -6.63
C LEU A 515 -24.87 -5.95 -7.96
N ARG A 516 -26.19 -6.14 -7.99
CA ARG A 516 -26.93 -6.36 -9.24
C ARG A 516 -27.76 -5.12 -9.54
N VAL A 517 -27.75 -4.72 -10.81
CA VAL A 517 -28.55 -3.62 -11.31
C VAL A 517 -29.35 -4.15 -12.48
N GLY A 518 -30.66 -3.99 -12.41
CA GLY A 518 -31.61 -4.40 -13.44
C GLY A 518 -32.76 -3.40 -13.54
N GLY A 519 -33.74 -3.70 -14.38
CA GLY A 519 -34.90 -2.84 -14.54
C GLY A 519 -35.68 -3.15 -15.81
N ASP A 520 -36.89 -2.60 -15.88
CA ASP A 520 -37.73 -2.56 -17.08
C ASP A 520 -37.87 -1.09 -17.57
N GLU A 521 -38.66 -0.85 -18.62
CA GLU A 521 -38.89 0.49 -19.17
C GLU A 521 -39.57 1.46 -18.17
N GLN A 522 -40.03 0.99 -17.01
CA GLN A 522 -40.73 1.81 -16.02
C GLN A 522 -40.00 1.89 -14.68
N ARG A 523 -39.13 0.92 -14.35
CA ARG A 523 -38.50 0.80 -13.04
C ARG A 523 -37.05 0.40 -13.13
N HIS A 524 -36.20 1.01 -12.31
CA HIS A 524 -34.87 0.49 -12.05
C HIS A 524 -34.84 -0.23 -10.70
N VAL A 525 -34.11 -1.33 -10.65
CA VAL A 525 -33.95 -2.18 -9.49
C VAL A 525 -32.47 -2.31 -9.19
N VAL A 526 -32.09 -1.90 -7.98
CA VAL A 526 -30.74 -2.09 -7.42
C VAL A 526 -30.83 -3.12 -6.31
N GLU A 527 -30.08 -4.19 -6.46
CA GLU A 527 -30.02 -5.32 -5.52
C GLU A 527 -28.63 -5.36 -4.87
N LEU A 528 -28.62 -5.16 -3.56
CA LEU A 528 -27.44 -5.19 -2.70
C LEU A 528 -27.40 -6.53 -1.98
N MET A 529 -26.42 -7.38 -2.28
CA MET A 529 -26.27 -8.70 -1.66
C MET A 529 -25.10 -8.70 -0.68
N VAL A 530 -25.35 -9.26 0.51
CA VAL A 530 -24.39 -9.33 1.62
C VAL A 530 -24.43 -10.73 2.23
N ASN A 531 -23.30 -11.43 2.25
CA ASN A 531 -23.21 -12.82 2.69
C ASN A 531 -23.15 -12.90 4.22
N LEU A 532 -24.17 -13.43 4.88
CA LEU A 532 -24.26 -13.46 6.34
C LEU A 532 -23.06 -14.17 7.01
N ASP A 533 -22.44 -15.15 6.32
CA ASP A 533 -21.34 -15.96 6.84
C ASP A 533 -19.93 -15.39 6.57
N SER A 534 -19.79 -14.34 5.76
CA SER A 534 -18.47 -13.77 5.47
C SER A 534 -17.99 -12.84 6.59
N GLU A 535 -16.97 -13.25 7.35
CA GLU A 535 -16.18 -12.31 8.16
C GLU A 535 -15.12 -11.64 7.26
N GLN A 536 -15.52 -10.62 6.50
CA GLN A 536 -14.53 -9.79 5.80
C GLN A 536 -13.73 -8.96 6.83
N PRO A 537 -12.38 -8.94 6.74
CA PRO A 537 -11.55 -8.12 7.62
C PRO A 537 -11.80 -6.61 7.38
N ALA A 538 -11.58 -5.85 8.44
CA ALA A 538 -11.84 -4.41 8.57
C ALA A 538 -11.01 -3.52 7.63
#